data_AF-A0A931IF26-F1
#
_entry.id   AF-A0A931IF26-F1
#
_cell.length_a   1.000
_cell.length_b   1.000
_cell.length_c   1.000
_cell.angle_alpha   90.00
_cell.angle_beta   90.00
_cell.angle_gamma   90.00
#
_symmetry.space_group_name_H-M   'P 1'
#
loop_
_entity.id
_entity.type
_entity.pdbx_description
1 polymer ?
#
loop_
_entity_poly.entity_id
_entity_poly.type
_entity_poly.pdbx_seq_one_letter_code
_entity_poly.pdbx_strand_id
1 'polypeptide(L)'
;MRRTGQFDGETAWHRYHRVSNRLRSSNPESATLAQMAAQGPPPPPTFDPVPPWLDWYTSQPPTPVVFSFLLVRLHFDGLLSSDEVDAYAGRATADSMAEIKATLQARAQIAAAHHAQGDS
;
A
#
# COMPACT_ATOMS: atom_id res chain seq x y z
N MET A 1 11.34 -14.59 -31.74
CA MET A 1 12.07 -14.94 -30.50
C MET A 1 11.66 -13.96 -29.40
N ARG A 2 11.31 -14.51 -28.24
CA ARG A 2 10.77 -13.96 -26.97
C ARG A 2 10.36 -12.46 -26.87
N ARG A 3 9.09 -12.33 -26.51
CA ARG A 3 8.26 -11.17 -26.12
C ARG A 3 8.92 -10.21 -25.12
N THR A 4 8.82 -8.92 -25.45
CA THR A 4 8.45 -7.77 -24.59
C THR A 4 8.94 -7.76 -23.15
N GLY A 5 9.85 -6.82 -22.85
CA GLY A 5 10.08 -6.31 -21.49
C GLY A 5 8.83 -5.64 -20.97
N GLN A 6 7.91 -6.47 -20.47
CA GLN A 6 6.77 -6.03 -19.70
C GLN A 6 7.32 -5.62 -18.34
N PHE A 7 7.21 -4.33 -18.03
CA PHE A 7 7.16 -3.92 -16.63
C PHE A 7 5.90 -4.57 -16.06
N ASP A 8 6.01 -5.83 -15.62
CA ASP A 8 5.00 -6.45 -14.79
C ASP A 8 4.81 -5.49 -13.62
N GLY A 9 3.61 -4.93 -13.45
CA GLY A 9 3.26 -3.91 -12.44
C GLY A 9 3.36 -4.38 -10.99
N GLU A 10 4.38 -5.17 -10.68
CA GLU A 10 4.74 -5.68 -9.38
C GLU A 10 5.50 -4.61 -8.60
N THR A 11 4.80 -4.05 -7.62
CA THR A 11 5.33 -3.09 -6.64
C THR A 11 6.43 -3.72 -5.79
N ALA A 12 7.27 -2.89 -5.18
CA ALA A 12 8.31 -3.37 -4.26
C ALA A 12 7.70 -4.16 -3.08
N TRP A 13 6.52 -3.72 -2.62
CA TRP A 13 5.70 -4.39 -1.62
C TRP A 13 5.28 -5.80 -2.04
N HIS A 14 4.68 -5.95 -3.23
CA HIS A 14 4.27 -7.25 -3.76
C HIS A 14 5.46 -8.20 -3.91
N ARG A 15 6.59 -7.69 -4.39
CA ARG A 15 7.82 -8.47 -4.52
C ARG A 15 8.33 -8.98 -3.17
N TYR A 16 8.38 -8.12 -2.15
CA TYR A 16 8.80 -8.52 -0.80
C TYR A 16 7.92 -9.63 -0.23
N HIS A 17 6.60 -9.49 -0.33
CA HIS A 17 5.66 -10.50 0.18
C HIS A 17 5.71 -11.81 -0.61
N ARG A 18 5.87 -11.75 -1.94
CA ARG A 18 6.03 -12.95 -2.77
C ARG A 18 7.30 -13.71 -2.39
N VAL A 19 8.44 -13.02 -2.26
CA VAL A 19 9.73 -13.64 -1.92
C VAL A 19 9.71 -14.21 -0.51
N SER A 20 9.20 -13.45 0.48
CA SER A 20 9.12 -13.93 1.87
C SER A 20 8.16 -15.11 2.01
N ASN A 21 7.01 -15.12 1.33
CA ASN A 21 6.09 -16.26 1.34
C ASN A 21 6.70 -17.50 0.68
N ARG A 22 7.43 -17.32 -0.44
CA ARG A 22 8.15 -18.42 -1.09
C ARG A 22 9.24 -18.98 -0.18
N LEU A 23 10.03 -18.13 0.47
CA LEU A 23 11.06 -18.57 1.41
C LEU A 23 10.44 -19.30 2.61
N ARG A 24 9.31 -18.82 3.15
CA ARG A 24 8.61 -19.49 4.23
C ARG A 24 8.11 -20.88 3.85
N SER A 25 7.68 -21.08 2.59
CA SER A 25 7.21 -22.38 2.12
C SER A 25 8.35 -23.34 1.75
N SER A 26 9.46 -22.85 1.19
CA SER A 26 10.56 -23.70 0.74
C SER A 26 11.67 -23.92 1.78
N ASN A 27 11.91 -22.93 2.64
CA ASN A 27 12.98 -22.94 3.65
C ASN A 27 12.68 -21.95 4.79
N PRO A 28 11.81 -22.33 5.74
CA PRO A 28 11.36 -21.45 6.82
C PRO A 28 12.47 -21.03 7.79
N GLU A 29 13.57 -21.77 7.88
CA GLU A 29 14.71 -21.46 8.76
C GLU A 29 15.83 -20.70 8.04
N SER A 30 15.59 -20.23 6.81
CA SER A 30 16.63 -19.52 6.06
C SER A 30 17.05 -18.22 6.75
N ALA A 31 18.37 -18.01 6.87
CA ALA A 31 18.94 -16.76 7.37
C ALA A 31 18.46 -15.55 6.54
N THR A 32 18.19 -15.74 5.25
CA THR A 32 17.60 -14.72 4.38
C THR A 32 16.19 -14.33 4.83
N LEU A 33 15.33 -15.29 5.20
CA LEU A 33 13.98 -14.99 5.70
C LEU A 33 14.05 -14.25 7.04
N ALA A 34 14.95 -14.68 7.95
CA ALA A 34 15.18 -13.99 9.22
C ALA A 34 15.68 -12.55 9.02
N GLN A 35 16.61 -12.34 8.08
CA GLN A 35 17.10 -11.01 7.72
C GLN A 35 16.01 -10.13 7.09
N MET A 36 15.20 -10.68 6.18
CA MET A 36 14.07 -9.96 5.60
C MET A 36 13.04 -9.57 6.67
N ALA A 37 12.73 -10.47 7.61
CA ALA A 37 11.82 -10.17 8.71
C ALA A 37 12.37 -9.08 9.64
N ALA A 38 13.67 -9.08 9.90
CA ALA A 38 14.34 -8.07 10.73
C ALA A 38 14.37 -6.67 10.06
N GLN A 39 14.51 -6.62 8.74
CA GLN A 39 14.53 -5.36 7.97
C GLN A 39 13.11 -4.86 7.62
N GLY A 40 12.15 -5.77 7.57
CA GLY A 40 10.80 -5.48 7.11
C GLY A 40 10.73 -5.23 5.60
N PRO A 41 9.52 -4.94 5.09
CA PRO A 41 9.33 -4.56 3.69
C PRO A 41 10.08 -3.26 3.40
N PRO A 42 10.78 -3.13 2.25
CA PRO A 42 11.34 -1.85 1.84
C PRO A 42 10.22 -0.84 1.60
N PRO A 43 10.47 0.47 1.80
CA PRO A 43 9.49 1.49 1.47
C PRO A 43 9.14 1.39 -0.02
N PRO A 44 7.85 1.46 -0.39
CA PRO A 44 7.46 1.46 -1.78
C PRO A 44 8.08 2.67 -2.50
N PRO A 45 8.53 2.52 -3.75
CA PRO A 45 8.94 3.63 -4.60
C PRO A 45 7.89 4.74 -4.65
N THR A 46 8.32 6.01 -4.75
CA THR A 46 7.45 7.20 -4.84
C THR A 46 6.47 7.19 -6.01
N PHE A 47 6.70 6.33 -7.01
CA PHE A 47 5.86 6.19 -8.20
C PHE A 47 4.98 4.93 -8.16
N ASP A 48 5.10 4.09 -7.12
CA ASP A 48 4.19 2.98 -6.93
C ASP A 48 2.77 3.51 -6.64
N PRO A 49 1.73 2.78 -7.04
CA PRO A 49 0.36 3.15 -6.72
C PRO A 49 0.15 3.22 -5.20
N VAL A 50 -0.84 4.00 -4.79
CA VAL A 50 -1.19 4.27 -3.38
C VAL A 50 -1.43 3.02 -2.52
N PRO A 51 -2.08 1.93 -2.98
CA PRO A 51 -2.39 0.81 -2.08
C PRO A 51 -1.15 0.17 -1.40
N PRO A 52 -0.03 -0.10 -2.11
CA PRO A 52 1.24 -0.48 -1.48
C PRO A 52 1.74 0.49 -0.40
N TRP A 53 1.56 1.81 -0.59
CA TRP A 53 1.96 2.81 0.39
C TRP A 53 1.16 2.67 1.67
N LEU A 54 -0.17 2.54 1.57
CA LEU A 54 -1.06 2.39 2.72
C LEU A 54 -0.72 1.14 3.54
N ASP A 55 -0.49 0.00 2.89
CA ASP A 55 -0.12 -1.24 3.58
C ASP A 55 1.21 -1.10 4.33
N TRP A 56 2.22 -0.50 3.70
CA TRP A 56 3.52 -0.25 4.34
C TRP A 56 3.38 0.63 5.59
N TYR A 57 2.67 1.75 5.47
CA TYR A 57 2.49 2.71 6.55
C TYR A 57 1.60 2.22 7.70
N THR A 58 0.77 1.18 7.49
CA THR A 58 0.09 0.52 8.63
C THR A 58 1.04 -0.28 9.51
N SER A 59 2.14 -0.80 8.96
CA SER A 59 3.15 -1.54 9.71
C SER A 59 4.24 -0.62 10.30
N GLN A 60 4.49 0.52 9.66
CA GLN A 60 5.48 1.50 10.05
C GLN A 60 4.90 2.90 9.86
N PRO A 61 4.38 3.55 10.92
CA PRO A 61 3.75 4.85 10.78
C PRO A 61 4.67 5.88 10.10
N PRO A 62 4.16 6.68 9.16
CA PRO A 62 4.95 7.68 8.47
C PRO A 62 5.44 8.74 9.46
N THR A 63 6.58 9.35 9.17
CA THR A 63 6.92 10.62 9.82
C THR A 63 5.89 11.69 9.45
N PRO A 64 5.70 12.75 10.26
CA PRO A 64 4.73 13.80 9.95
C PRO A 64 4.87 14.41 8.55
N VAL A 65 6.11 14.62 8.10
CA VAL A 65 6.41 15.15 6.76
C VAL A 65 5.96 14.18 5.67
N VAL A 66 6.29 12.90 5.80
CA VAL A 66 5.91 11.86 4.85
C VAL A 66 4.38 11.68 4.82
N PHE A 67 3.74 11.77 5.98
CA PHE A 67 2.29 11.69 6.09
C PHE A 67 1.60 12.84 5.35
N SER A 68 2.09 14.07 5.49
CA SER A 68 1.57 15.22 4.73
C SER A 68 1.71 15.02 3.22
N PHE A 69 2.84 14.49 2.74
CA PHE A 69 2.99 14.17 1.31
C PHE A 69 2.01 13.09 0.85
N LEU A 70 1.77 12.07 1.67
CA LEU A 70 0.80 11.02 1.38
C LEU A 70 -0.63 11.58 1.28
N LEU A 71 -1.06 12.45 2.21
CA LEU A 71 -2.37 13.09 2.16
C LEU A 71 -2.56 13.91 0.88
N VAL A 72 -1.53 14.69 0.51
CA VAL A 72 -1.53 15.45 -0.75
C VAL A 72 -1.64 14.52 -1.96
N ARG A 73 -0.89 13.41 -1.97
CA ARG A 73 -0.96 12.44 -3.05
C ARG A 73 -2.34 11.79 -3.17
N LEU A 74 -2.92 11.36 -2.04
CA LEU A 74 -4.26 10.80 -1.98
C LEU A 74 -5.31 11.77 -2.51
N HIS A 75 -5.16 13.06 -2.23
CA HIS A 75 -6.03 14.10 -2.78
C HIS A 75 -5.88 14.25 -4.30
N PHE A 76 -4.65 14.30 -4.80
CA PHE A 76 -4.40 14.39 -6.25
C PHE A 76 -4.89 13.16 -7.02
N ASP A 77 -4.83 11.98 -6.42
CA ASP A 77 -5.37 10.75 -6.98
C ASP A 77 -6.91 10.65 -6.83
N GLY A 78 -7.56 11.67 -6.25
CA GLY A 78 -9.02 11.74 -6.06
C GLY A 78 -9.55 10.78 -4.99
N LEU A 79 -8.67 10.22 -4.16
CA LEU A 79 -9.01 9.24 -3.13
C LEU A 79 -9.47 9.90 -1.83
N LEU A 80 -8.98 11.12 -1.54
CA LEU A 80 -9.43 11.97 -0.44
C LEU A 80 -9.89 13.34 -0.94
N SER A 81 -10.94 13.88 -0.33
CA SER A 81 -11.33 15.28 -0.52
C SER A 81 -10.38 16.23 0.23
N SER A 82 -10.44 17.53 -0.08
CA SER A 82 -9.69 18.55 0.66
C SER A 82 -10.06 18.58 2.15
N ASP A 83 -11.35 18.46 2.47
CA ASP A 83 -11.84 18.41 3.85
C ASP A 83 -11.29 17.18 4.61
N GLU A 84 -11.17 16.04 3.92
CA GLU A 84 -10.57 14.83 4.50
C GLU A 84 -9.08 15.02 4.75
N VAL A 85 -8.34 15.67 3.84
CA VAL A 85 -6.94 16.02 4.07
C VAL A 85 -6.78 16.87 5.32
N ASP A 86 -7.63 17.90 5.48
CA ASP A 86 -7.58 18.78 6.65
C ASP A 86 -7.94 18.04 7.94
N ALA A 87 -8.91 17.12 7.89
CA ALA A 87 -9.30 16.29 9.04
C ALA A 87 -8.19 15.33 9.51
N TYR A 88 -7.28 14.96 8.60
CA TYR A 88 -6.11 14.13 8.91
C TYR A 88 -4.84 14.94 9.19
N ALA A 89 -4.78 16.23 8.84
CA ALA A 89 -3.57 17.04 8.97
C ALA A 89 -2.98 16.98 10.40
N GLY A 90 -1.68 16.67 10.49
CA GLY A 90 -0.97 16.54 11.76
C GLY A 90 -1.20 15.23 12.52
N ARG A 91 -2.09 14.34 12.05
CA ARG A 91 -2.39 13.04 12.67
C ARG A 91 -1.55 11.90 12.06
N ALA A 92 -0.22 12.04 12.08
CA ALA A 92 0.70 11.02 11.53
C ALA A 92 0.84 9.81 12.47
N THR A 93 -0.23 9.05 12.65
CA THR A 93 -0.31 7.89 13.54
C THR A 93 -0.71 6.62 12.80
N ALA A 94 -0.44 5.46 13.41
CA ALA A 94 -0.91 4.17 12.88
C ALA A 94 -2.43 4.14 12.73
N ASP A 95 -3.16 4.72 13.68
CA ASP A 95 -4.63 4.74 13.69
C ASP A 95 -5.17 5.56 12.53
N SER A 96 -4.61 6.74 12.25
CA SER A 96 -5.02 7.54 11.09
C SER A 96 -4.69 6.86 9.77
N MET A 97 -3.58 6.13 9.67
CA MET A 97 -3.30 5.28 8.52
C MET A 97 -4.32 4.15 8.35
N ALA A 98 -4.72 3.50 9.43
CA ALA A 98 -5.74 2.45 9.42
C ALA A 98 -7.13 3.00 9.03
N GLU A 99 -7.52 4.17 9.55
CA GLU A 99 -8.76 4.87 9.19
C GLU A 99 -8.81 5.23 7.70
N ILE A 100 -7.74 5.80 7.16
CA ILE A 100 -7.63 6.13 5.73
C ILE A 100 -7.76 4.85 4.90
N LYS A 101 -7.01 3.80 5.25
CA LYS A 101 -7.07 2.51 4.53
C LYS A 101 -8.48 1.92 4.55
N ALA A 102 -9.14 1.88 5.70
CA ALA A 102 -10.49 1.34 5.84
C ALA A 102 -11.50 2.12 4.98
N THR A 103 -11.41 3.45 4.98
CA THR A 103 -12.26 4.34 4.17
C THR A 103 -12.11 4.03 2.68
N LEU A 104 -10.87 3.90 2.19
CA LEU A 104 -10.60 3.62 0.78
C LEU A 104 -11.05 2.22 0.37
N GLN A 105 -10.88 1.22 1.24
CA GLN A 105 -11.38 -0.14 1.01
C GLN A 105 -12.91 -0.19 0.93
N ALA A 106 -13.61 0.52 1.83
CA ALA A 106 -15.07 0.61 1.80
C ALA A 106 -15.58 1.26 0.50
N ARG A 107 -14.93 2.34 0.03
CA ARG A 107 -15.25 2.99 -1.25
C ARG A 107 -15.05 2.04 -2.44
N ALA A 108 -13.94 1.30 -2.47
CA ALA A 108 -13.68 0.31 -3.51
C ALA A 108 -14.71 -0.82 -3.54
N GLN A 109 -15.16 -1.28 -2.37
CA GLN A 109 -16.22 -2.29 -2.26
C GLN A 109 -17.57 -1.78 -2.78
N ILE A 110 -17.94 -0.53 -2.45
CA ILE A 110 -19.16 0.11 -2.97
C ILE A 110 -19.10 0.22 -4.50
N ALA A 111 -17.98 0.72 -5.05
CA ALA A 111 -17.79 0.81 -6.48
C ALA A 111 -17.90 -0.56 -7.17
N ALA A 112 -17.26 -1.59 -6.62
CA ALA A 112 -17.34 -2.96 -7.15
C ALA A 112 -18.77 -3.53 -7.09
N ALA A 113 -19.53 -3.25 -6.03
CA ALA A 113 -20.92 -3.68 -5.91
C ALA A 113 -21.83 -3.01 -6.96
N HIS A 114 -21.65 -1.71 -7.21
CA HIS A 114 -22.37 -1.00 -8.26
C HIS A 114 -22.06 -1.53 -9.67
N HIS A 115 -20.80 -1.87 -9.94
CA HIS A 115 -20.42 -2.51 -11.19
C HIS A 115 -21.08 -3.89 -11.36
N ALA A 116 -21.08 -4.72 -10.32
CA ALA A 116 -21.72 -6.04 -10.37
C ALA A 116 -23.24 -5.98 -10.59
N GLN A 117 -23.90 -4.91 -10.15
CA GLN A 117 -25.35 -4.70 -10.35
C GLN A 117 -25.71 -4.09 -11.71
N GLY A 118 -24.78 -3.39 -12.37
CA GLY A 118 -25.00 -2.77 -13.68
C GLY A 118 -24.77 -3.69 -14.89
N ASP A 119 -24.05 -4.80 -14.70
CA ASP A 119 -23.77 -5.83 -15.72
C ASP A 119 -24.72 -7.05 -15.63
N SER A 120 -25.81 -6.95 -14.86
CA SER A 120 -26.85 -8.01 -14.70
C SER A 120 -28.13 -7.69 -15.44
#